data_AF-A0A319DS52-F1
#
_entry.id   AF-A0A319DS52-F1
#
_cell.length_a   1.000
_cell.length_b   1.000
_cell.length_c   1.000
_cell.angle_alpha   90.00
_cell.angle_beta   90.00
_cell.angle_gamma   90.00
#
_symmetry.space_group_name_H-M   'P 1'
#
loop_
_entity.id
_entity.type
_entity.pdbx_description
1 polymer ?
#
loop_
_entity_poly.entity_id
_entity_poly.type
_entity_poly.pdbx_seq_one_letter_code
_entity_poly.pdbx_strand_id
1 'polypeptide(L)'
;QTRHFHPTRPAPFLAEIMDSSWLVHGVHNLSGLPWAYSIPLTALIVRSCIALPIQIYTKLQGRRERAAQPLLACWQSYYRSSIGAKREQQQLQALQEPGGGGRRRQPSVRTQTAVAVARQRKALFRRLGISRYWKGMFLLPIPAWLSVMETIRAMAGCESGLLAWLLRLVGSSTATRVPVEPTLAAEGALWFPDLLAGDATGVLPAVLTASILLNIHVGWKVPRLAELADLPRAQLPKHLFLRTLRTFAQLMALNVGLSTYLYETPAALLLYWATSSNIATLQNRALDRVM
;
A
#
# COMPACT_ATOMS: atom_id res chain seq x y z
N GLN A 1 -44.70 27.03 1.89
CA GLN A 1 -44.07 26.00 2.76
C GLN A 1 -42.73 25.61 2.15
N THR A 2 -41.64 26.14 2.70
CA THR A 2 -40.27 25.82 2.31
C THR A 2 -39.86 24.52 3.00
N ARG A 3 -39.57 23.46 2.23
CA ARG A 3 -39.10 22.19 2.80
C ARG A 3 -37.64 22.35 3.23
N HIS A 4 -37.38 22.33 4.53
CA HIS A 4 -36.03 22.22 5.07
C HIS A 4 -35.54 20.79 4.86
N PHE A 5 -34.64 20.60 3.91
CA PHE A 5 -33.90 19.35 3.78
C PHE A 5 -32.88 19.29 4.91
N HIS A 6 -32.98 18.29 5.78
CA HIS A 6 -31.92 18.01 6.74
C HIS A 6 -30.64 17.67 5.95
N PRO A 7 -29.51 18.33 6.24
CA PRO A 7 -28.24 17.96 5.63
C PRO A 7 -27.90 16.54 6.08
N THR A 8 -28.01 15.58 5.16
CA THR A 8 -27.48 14.24 5.38
C THR A 8 -25.97 14.38 5.58
N ARG A 9 -25.43 13.79 6.65
CA ARG A 9 -23.98 13.78 6.88
C ARG A 9 -23.33 13.14 5.64
N PRO A 10 -22.36 13.81 4.99
CA PRO A 10 -21.89 13.38 3.67
C PRO A 10 -21.16 12.03 3.67
N ALA A 11 -20.74 11.50 4.83
CA ALA A 11 -20.15 10.16 4.95
C ALA A 11 -20.16 9.61 6.39
N PRO A 12 -21.29 9.06 6.89
CA PRO A 12 -21.35 8.50 8.25
C PRO A 12 -20.37 7.32 8.44
N PHE A 13 -20.22 6.49 7.41
CA PHE A 13 -19.36 5.30 7.44
C PHE A 13 -17.87 5.61 7.57
N LEU A 14 -17.40 6.69 6.92
CA LEU A 14 -16.00 7.10 7.06
C LEU A 14 -15.74 7.60 8.49
N ALA A 15 -16.61 8.45 9.03
CA ALA A 15 -16.45 8.96 10.39
C ALA A 15 -16.42 7.84 11.44
N GLU A 16 -17.25 6.80 11.27
CA GLU A 16 -17.33 5.66 12.20
C GLU A 16 -16.12 4.71 12.09
N ILE A 17 -15.61 4.44 10.89
CA ILE A 17 -14.35 3.67 10.73
C ILE A 17 -13.15 4.44 11.27
N MET A 18 -13.21 5.78 11.26
CA MET A 18 -12.08 6.61 11.65
C MET A 18 -11.97 6.80 13.17
N ASP A 19 -13.02 6.49 13.93
CA ASP A 19 -12.97 6.52 15.40
C ASP A 19 -12.39 5.21 15.96
N SER A 20 -11.06 5.18 16.10
CA SER A 20 -10.35 4.08 16.76
C SER A 20 -10.08 4.31 18.24
N SER A 21 -10.67 5.36 18.84
CA SER A 21 -10.48 5.72 20.25
C SER A 21 -10.85 4.56 21.18
N TRP A 22 -12.00 3.93 20.94
CA TRP A 22 -12.46 2.78 21.71
C TRP A 22 -11.46 1.62 21.74
N LEU A 23 -10.73 1.40 20.64
CA LEU A 23 -9.77 0.31 20.52
C LEU A 23 -8.49 0.65 21.32
N VAL A 24 -7.99 1.88 21.20
CA VAL A 24 -6.78 2.32 21.89
C VAL A 24 -7.00 2.36 23.41
N HIS A 25 -8.07 3.00 23.88
CA HIS A 25 -8.43 3.00 25.30
C HIS A 25 -8.83 1.60 25.80
N GLY A 26 -9.53 0.81 24.98
CA GLY A 26 -9.91 -0.55 25.32
C GLY A 26 -8.70 -1.45 25.59
N VAL A 27 -7.65 -1.36 24.76
CA VAL A 27 -6.40 -2.10 24.97
C VAL A 27 -5.69 -1.64 26.24
N HIS A 28 -5.59 -0.34 26.49
CA HIS A 28 -4.98 0.18 27.71
C HIS A 28 -5.74 -0.26 28.97
N ASN A 29 -7.06 -0.06 29.01
CA ASN A 29 -7.90 -0.41 30.17
C ASN A 29 -7.95 -1.92 30.44
N LEU A 30 -7.99 -2.75 29.39
CA LEU A 30 -8.05 -4.20 29.54
C LEU A 30 -6.69 -4.80 29.92
N SER A 31 -5.60 -4.25 29.38
CA SER A 31 -4.25 -4.76 29.68
C SER A 31 -3.70 -4.25 31.01
N GLY A 32 -4.16 -3.08 31.48
CA GLY A 32 -3.61 -2.40 32.65
C GLY A 32 -2.15 -1.98 32.47
N LEU A 33 -1.65 -1.96 31.24
CA LEU A 33 -0.27 -1.61 30.92
C LEU A 33 -0.14 -0.09 30.71
N PRO A 34 1.01 0.51 31.12
CA PRO A 34 1.32 1.91 30.80
C PRO A 34 1.19 2.20 29.31
N TRP A 35 0.87 3.44 28.96
CA TRP A 35 0.75 3.88 27.56
C TRP A 35 1.96 3.53 26.67
N ALA A 36 3.17 3.55 27.23
CA ALA A 36 4.39 3.13 26.52
C ALA A 36 4.35 1.68 26.00
N TYR A 37 3.54 0.79 26.59
CA TYR A 37 3.39 -0.61 26.13
C TYR A 37 2.03 -0.89 25.49
N SER A 38 0.97 -0.20 25.93
CA SER A 38 -0.37 -0.36 25.34
C SER A 38 -0.41 0.11 23.88
N ILE A 39 0.35 1.16 23.53
CA ILE A 39 0.45 1.66 22.15
C ILE A 39 1.10 0.62 21.21
N PRO A 40 2.28 0.05 21.51
CA PRO A 40 2.85 -1.07 20.77
C PRO A 40 1.91 -2.28 20.66
N LEU A 41 1.23 -2.64 21.75
CA LEU A 41 0.29 -3.75 21.78
C LEU A 41 -0.88 -3.53 20.82
N THR A 42 -1.42 -2.30 20.80
CA THR A 42 -2.48 -1.91 19.87
C THR A 42 -2.02 -2.05 18.41
N ALA A 43 -0.80 -1.61 18.09
CA ALA A 43 -0.21 -1.78 16.76
C ALA A 43 -0.08 -3.25 16.34
N LEU A 44 0.24 -4.14 17.30
CA LEU A 44 0.34 -5.58 17.08
C LEU A 44 -1.03 -6.22 16.85
N ILE A 45 -2.04 -5.86 17.63
CA ILE A 45 -3.42 -6.35 17.46
C ILE A 45 -3.96 -5.96 16.09
N VAL A 46 -3.88 -4.67 15.73
CA VAL A 46 -4.38 -4.16 14.45
C VAL A 46 -3.70 -4.85 13.27
N ARG A 47 -2.38 -5.06 13.35
CA ARG A 47 -1.68 -5.78 12.28
C ARG A 47 -1.97 -7.26 12.22
N SER A 48 -2.16 -7.91 13.35
CA SER A 48 -2.43 -9.35 13.38
C SER A 48 -3.85 -9.64 12.89
N CYS A 49 -4.83 -8.83 13.29
CA CYS A 49 -6.24 -9.03 12.95
C CYS A 49 -6.60 -8.51 11.55
N ILE A 50 -6.01 -7.40 11.10
CA ILE A 50 -6.38 -6.76 9.82
C ILE A 50 -5.30 -6.95 8.76
N ALA A 51 -4.08 -6.50 9.02
CA ALA A 51 -3.04 -6.45 7.98
C ALA A 51 -2.55 -7.84 7.55
N LEU A 52 -2.28 -8.73 8.51
CA LEU A 52 -1.73 -10.06 8.27
C LEU A 52 -2.62 -10.96 7.39
N PRO A 53 -3.92 -11.15 7.65
CA PRO A 53 -4.75 -11.99 6.80
C PRO A 53 -4.85 -11.43 5.37
N ILE A 54 -4.93 -10.11 5.21
CA ILE A 54 -4.93 -9.45 3.90
C ILE A 54 -3.60 -9.69 3.17
N GLN A 55 -2.49 -9.59 3.89
CA GLN A 55 -1.15 -9.83 3.36
C GLN A 55 -0.95 -11.30 2.94
N ILE A 56 -1.44 -12.26 3.73
CA ILE A 56 -1.46 -13.68 3.39
C ILE A 56 -2.25 -13.89 2.10
N TYR A 57 -3.45 -13.34 2.02
CA TYR A 57 -4.32 -13.47 0.85
C TYR A 57 -3.66 -12.91 -0.41
N THR A 58 -3.07 -11.71 -0.35
CA THR A 58 -2.40 -11.09 -1.49
C THR A 58 -1.17 -11.88 -1.94
N LYS A 59 -0.39 -12.44 -1.02
CA LYS A 59 0.74 -13.33 -1.35
C LYS A 59 0.27 -14.62 -2.02
N LEU A 60 -0.79 -15.25 -1.51
CA LEU A 60 -1.34 -16.47 -2.11
C LEU A 60 -1.81 -16.23 -3.55
N GLN A 61 -2.52 -15.13 -3.80
CA GLN A 61 -2.95 -14.74 -5.14
C GLN A 61 -1.76 -14.44 -6.06
N GLY A 62 -0.73 -13.77 -5.53
CA GLY A 62 0.52 -13.54 -6.25
C GLY A 62 1.24 -14.84 -6.64
N ARG A 63 1.27 -15.86 -5.77
CA ARG A 63 1.83 -17.18 -6.08
C ARG A 63 1.06 -17.87 -7.21
N ARG A 64 -0.27 -17.85 -7.17
CA ARG A 64 -1.14 -18.40 -8.23
C ARG A 64 -0.90 -17.70 -9.57
N GLU A 65 -0.80 -16.36 -9.58
CA GLU A 65 -0.49 -15.62 -10.81
C GLU A 65 0.92 -15.91 -11.34
N ARG A 66 1.92 -16.13 -10.46
CA ARG A 66 3.28 -16.52 -10.87
C ARG A 66 3.31 -17.91 -11.50
N ALA A 67 2.60 -18.88 -10.93
CA ALA A 67 2.49 -20.23 -11.49
C ALA A 67 1.87 -20.24 -12.90
N ALA A 68 0.98 -19.29 -13.20
CA ALA A 68 0.36 -19.16 -14.51
C ALA A 68 1.23 -18.43 -15.57
N GLN A 69 2.31 -17.75 -15.17
CA GLN A 69 3.17 -16.99 -16.10
C GLN A 69 3.76 -17.82 -17.26
N PRO A 70 4.34 -19.02 -17.05
CA PRO A 70 4.93 -19.78 -18.16
C PRO A 70 3.91 -20.14 -19.24
N LEU A 71 2.66 -20.49 -18.86
CA LEU A 71 1.59 -20.78 -19.81
C LEU A 71 1.24 -19.54 -20.67
N LEU A 72 1.19 -18.36 -20.04
CA LEU A 72 0.95 -17.11 -20.77
C LEU A 72 2.09 -16.81 -21.76
N ALA A 73 3.34 -17.10 -21.40
CA ALA A 73 4.49 -16.92 -22.27
C ALA A 73 4.43 -17.86 -23.49
N CYS A 74 4.07 -19.13 -23.29
CA CYS A 74 3.86 -20.09 -24.39
C CYS A 74 2.75 -19.63 -25.34
N TRP A 75 1.60 -19.21 -24.81
CA TRP A 75 0.50 -18.69 -25.64
C TRP A 75 0.88 -17.42 -26.40
N GLN A 76 1.67 -16.54 -25.78
CA GLN A 76 2.15 -15.34 -26.46
C GLN A 76 3.00 -15.69 -27.69
N SER A 77 3.88 -16.68 -27.59
CA SER A 77 4.65 -17.19 -28.73
C SER A 77 3.72 -17.79 -29.80
N TYR A 78 2.81 -18.68 -29.40
CA TYR A 78 1.89 -19.37 -30.30
C TYR A 78 0.94 -18.44 -31.06
N TYR A 79 0.35 -17.44 -30.40
CA TYR A 79 -0.51 -16.47 -31.09
C TYR A 79 0.29 -15.54 -32.01
N ARG A 80 1.54 -15.25 -31.67
CA ARG A 80 2.41 -14.42 -32.50
C ARG A 80 2.74 -15.09 -33.83
N SER A 81 3.07 -16.39 -33.82
CA SER A 81 3.31 -17.14 -35.05
C SER A 81 2.02 -17.34 -35.85
N SER A 82 0.92 -17.75 -35.20
CA SER A 82 -0.33 -18.05 -35.91
C SER A 82 -1.00 -16.83 -36.53
N ILE A 83 -0.98 -15.66 -35.87
CA ILE A 83 -1.48 -14.41 -36.44
C ILE A 83 -0.53 -13.89 -37.52
N GLY A 84 0.78 -14.07 -37.33
CA GLY A 84 1.79 -13.74 -38.35
C GLY A 84 1.54 -14.48 -39.67
N ALA A 85 1.42 -15.81 -39.60
CA ALA A 85 1.17 -16.66 -40.76
C ALA A 85 -0.17 -16.34 -41.47
N LYS A 86 -1.25 -16.13 -40.70
CA LYS A 86 -2.54 -15.72 -41.27
C LYS A 86 -2.47 -14.38 -42.01
N ARG A 87 -1.68 -13.44 -41.49
CA ARG A 87 -1.50 -12.13 -42.12
C ARG A 87 -0.73 -12.24 -43.42
N GLU A 88 0.32 -13.04 -43.46
CA GLU A 88 1.09 -13.32 -44.67
C GLU A 88 0.22 -13.92 -45.76
N GLN A 89 -0.60 -14.93 -45.41
CA GLN A 89 -1.58 -15.52 -46.34
C GLN A 89 -2.60 -14.52 -46.88
N GLN A 90 -3.17 -13.66 -46.02
CA GLN A 90 -4.08 -12.60 -46.45
C GLN A 90 -3.41 -11.59 -47.39
N GLN A 91 -2.12 -11.34 -47.19
CA GLN A 91 -1.34 -10.42 -48.02
C GLN A 91 -1.09 -11.01 -49.40
N LEU A 92 -0.78 -12.31 -49.48
CA LEU A 92 -0.64 -13.04 -50.74
C LEU A 92 -1.95 -13.10 -51.53
N GLN A 93 -3.07 -13.35 -50.85
CA GLN A 93 -4.40 -13.35 -51.47
C GLN A 93 -4.80 -11.97 -51.99
N ALA A 94 -4.50 -10.90 -51.24
CA ALA A 94 -4.79 -9.53 -51.66
C ALA A 94 -3.95 -9.06 -52.86
N LEU A 95 -2.78 -9.68 -53.12
CA LEU A 95 -1.96 -9.41 -54.30
C LEU A 95 -2.52 -10.09 -55.57
N GLN A 96 -3.29 -11.17 -55.43
CA GLN A 96 -3.89 -11.90 -56.55
C GLN A 96 -5.21 -11.30 -57.04
N GLU A 97 -5.87 -10.44 -56.26
CA GLU A 97 -7.15 -9.81 -56.63
C GLU A 97 -6.93 -8.58 -57.56
N PRO A 98 -7.37 -8.62 -58.83
CA PRO A 98 -7.20 -7.51 -59.77
C PRO A 98 -8.28 -6.46 -59.53
N GLY A 99 -8.12 -5.65 -58.48
CA GLY A 99 -9.15 -4.65 -58.15
C GLY A 99 -8.99 -4.01 -56.78
N GLY A 100 -7.89 -3.31 -56.55
CA GLY A 100 -7.85 -2.19 -55.59
C GLY A 100 -8.28 -2.52 -54.16
N GLY A 101 -7.56 -3.43 -53.49
CA GLY A 101 -7.67 -3.62 -52.05
C GLY A 101 -7.22 -2.37 -51.29
N GLY A 102 -8.15 -1.47 -50.98
CA GLY A 102 -7.88 -0.28 -50.17
C GLY A 102 -7.12 -0.64 -48.90
N ARG A 103 -6.12 0.18 -48.53
CA ARG A 103 -5.30 0.02 -47.31
C ARG A 103 -6.19 0.10 -46.07
N ARG A 104 -6.89 -1.00 -45.75
CA ARG A 104 -7.59 -1.14 -44.47
C ARG A 104 -6.54 -1.04 -43.39
N ARG A 105 -6.71 -0.09 -42.49
CA ARG A 105 -5.81 0.15 -41.35
C ARG A 105 -5.90 -1.06 -40.41
N GLN A 106 -5.13 -2.11 -40.73
CA GLN A 106 -5.15 -3.34 -39.96
C GLN A 106 -4.42 -3.13 -38.63
N PRO A 107 -4.99 -3.57 -37.51
CA PRO A 107 -4.33 -3.48 -36.23
C PRO A 107 -3.03 -4.30 -36.28
N SER A 108 -1.97 -3.75 -35.67
CA SER A 108 -0.66 -4.40 -35.67
C SER A 108 -0.75 -5.84 -35.14
N VAL A 109 0.08 -6.75 -35.66
CA VAL A 109 0.16 -8.14 -35.17
C VAL A 109 0.35 -8.17 -33.65
N ARG A 110 1.10 -7.21 -33.10
CA ARG A 110 1.28 -7.04 -31.65
C ARG A 110 -0.02 -6.74 -30.92
N THR A 111 -0.88 -5.90 -31.47
CA THR A 111 -2.18 -5.58 -30.87
C THR A 111 -3.11 -6.80 -30.90
N GLN A 112 -3.19 -7.49 -32.03
CA GLN A 112 -4.06 -8.66 -32.18
C GLN A 112 -3.61 -9.82 -31.27
N THR A 113 -2.31 -10.08 -31.20
CA THR A 113 -1.72 -11.07 -30.28
C THR A 113 -2.01 -10.73 -28.82
N ALA A 114 -1.82 -9.47 -28.42
CA ALA A 114 -2.11 -9.01 -27.06
C ALA A 114 -3.59 -9.21 -26.70
N VAL A 115 -4.52 -8.92 -27.62
CA VAL A 115 -5.96 -9.13 -27.41
C VAL A 115 -6.29 -10.63 -27.26
N ALA A 116 -5.73 -11.49 -28.12
CA ALA A 116 -5.95 -12.93 -28.04
C ALA A 116 -5.43 -13.53 -26.73
N VAL A 117 -4.20 -13.15 -26.34
CA VAL A 117 -3.58 -13.57 -25.06
C VAL A 117 -4.36 -13.02 -23.86
N ALA A 118 -4.84 -11.78 -23.91
CA ALA A 118 -5.63 -11.19 -22.83
C ALA A 118 -6.96 -11.92 -22.59
N ARG A 119 -7.63 -12.37 -23.65
CA ARG A 119 -8.85 -13.19 -23.54
C ARG A 119 -8.56 -14.52 -22.84
N GLN A 120 -7.50 -15.22 -23.27
CA GLN A 120 -7.10 -16.49 -22.65
C GLN A 120 -6.66 -16.31 -21.20
N ARG A 121 -5.88 -15.26 -20.91
CA ARG A 121 -5.47 -14.89 -19.54
C ARG A 121 -6.68 -14.72 -18.63
N LYS A 122 -7.72 -13.99 -19.07
CA LYS A 122 -8.94 -13.79 -18.27
C LYS A 122 -9.68 -15.10 -18.02
N ALA A 123 -9.75 -16.00 -19.00
CA ALA A 123 -10.35 -17.32 -18.83
C ALA A 123 -9.54 -18.18 -17.84
N LEU A 124 -8.22 -18.23 -18.00
CA LEU A 124 -7.31 -18.96 -17.12
C LEU A 124 -7.40 -18.45 -15.67
N PHE A 125 -7.36 -17.14 -15.46
CA PHE A 125 -7.43 -16.55 -14.12
C PHE A 125 -8.77 -16.83 -13.43
N ARG A 126 -9.87 -16.86 -14.19
CA ARG A 126 -11.17 -17.31 -13.65
C ARG A 126 -11.15 -18.78 -13.25
N ARG A 127 -10.54 -19.66 -14.07
CA ARG A 127 -10.40 -21.09 -13.75
C ARG A 127 -9.51 -21.34 -12.52
N LEU A 128 -8.46 -20.55 -12.35
CA LEU A 128 -7.54 -20.62 -11.21
C LEU A 128 -8.06 -19.90 -9.94
N GLY A 129 -9.26 -19.31 -9.99
CA GLY A 129 -9.83 -18.56 -8.86
C GLY A 129 -9.00 -17.34 -8.45
N ILE A 130 -8.28 -16.72 -9.39
CA ILE A 130 -7.49 -15.51 -9.14
C ILE A 130 -8.42 -14.31 -9.17
N SER A 131 -8.58 -13.65 -8.02
CA SER A 131 -9.45 -12.47 -7.90
C SER A 131 -8.97 -11.30 -8.76
N ARG A 132 -9.86 -10.57 -9.42
CA ARG A 132 -9.49 -9.46 -10.31
C ARG A 132 -8.75 -8.32 -9.60
N TYR A 133 -9.14 -8.03 -8.36
CA TYR A 133 -8.70 -6.83 -7.62
C TYR A 133 -7.67 -7.14 -6.54
N TRP A 134 -7.09 -8.36 -6.53
CA TRP A 134 -6.12 -8.78 -5.51
C TRP A 134 -4.92 -7.81 -5.39
N LYS A 135 -4.49 -7.24 -6.52
CA LYS A 135 -3.34 -6.30 -6.58
C LYS A 135 -3.59 -4.97 -5.88
N GLY A 136 -4.84 -4.59 -5.62
CA GLY A 136 -5.16 -3.36 -4.86
C GLY A 136 -5.36 -3.62 -3.37
N MET A 137 -5.55 -4.88 -2.95
CA MET A 137 -5.90 -5.22 -1.57
C MET A 137 -4.78 -4.91 -0.57
N PHE A 138 -3.53 -4.77 -1.02
CA PHE A 138 -2.42 -4.34 -0.14
C PHE A 138 -2.62 -2.93 0.43
N LEU A 139 -3.53 -2.13 -0.15
CA LEU A 139 -3.86 -0.78 0.33
C LEU A 139 -4.93 -0.79 1.42
N LEU A 140 -5.68 -1.88 1.60
CA LEU A 140 -6.76 -1.97 2.59
C LEU A 140 -6.32 -1.82 4.07
N PRO A 141 -5.09 -2.19 4.47
CA PRO A 141 -4.63 -1.94 5.84
C PRO A 141 -4.34 -0.46 6.13
N ILE A 142 -4.16 0.39 5.11
CA ILE A 142 -3.72 1.80 5.28
C ILE A 142 -4.77 2.62 6.04
N PRO A 143 -6.08 2.58 5.73
CA PRO A 143 -7.10 3.30 6.50
C PRO A 143 -7.13 2.93 7.99
N ALA A 144 -7.03 1.64 8.33
CA ALA A 144 -7.01 1.20 9.72
C ALA A 144 -5.76 1.69 10.46
N TRP A 145 -4.58 1.61 9.80
CA TRP A 145 -3.35 2.16 10.36
C TRP A 145 -3.42 3.67 10.56
N LEU A 146 -3.97 4.41 9.58
CA LEU A 146 -4.16 5.87 9.62
C LEU A 146 -5.15 6.30 10.69
N SER A 147 -6.23 5.54 10.90
CA SER A 147 -7.22 5.83 11.95
C SER A 147 -6.56 5.80 13.33
N VAL A 148 -5.82 4.73 13.67
CA VAL A 148 -5.10 4.64 14.95
C VAL A 148 -4.00 5.69 15.06
N MET A 149 -3.30 5.99 13.95
CA MET A 149 -2.30 7.05 13.90
C MET A 149 -2.91 8.42 14.22
N GLU A 150 -4.08 8.73 13.68
CA GLU A 150 -4.78 10.00 13.94
C GLU A 150 -5.35 10.05 15.36
N THR A 151 -5.91 8.95 15.88
CA THR A 151 -6.38 8.87 17.26
C THR A 151 -5.25 9.14 18.25
N ILE A 152 -4.09 8.49 18.10
CA ILE A 152 -2.92 8.72 18.97
C ILE A 152 -2.41 10.16 18.83
N ARG A 153 -2.39 10.69 17.60
CA ARG A 153 -2.01 12.10 17.34
C ARG A 153 -2.94 13.08 18.05
N ALA A 154 -4.25 12.84 18.00
CA ALA A 154 -5.26 13.69 18.63
C ALA A 154 -5.20 13.60 20.16
N MET A 155 -5.04 12.38 20.71
CA MET A 155 -4.78 12.18 22.15
C MET A 155 -3.51 12.88 22.61
N ALA A 156 -2.51 13.01 21.74
CA ALA A 156 -1.28 13.74 22.01
C ALA A 156 -1.38 15.27 21.87
N GLY A 157 -2.57 15.81 21.53
CA GLY A 157 -2.79 17.25 21.40
C GLY A 157 -2.30 17.89 20.10
N CYS A 158 -1.95 17.10 19.09
CA CYS A 158 -1.49 17.64 17.80
C CYS A 158 -2.67 17.81 16.83
N GLU A 159 -3.05 19.05 16.53
CA GLU A 159 -4.26 19.38 15.74
C GLU A 159 -4.11 19.17 14.21
N SER A 160 -2.90 18.96 13.71
CA SER A 160 -2.61 18.88 12.27
C SER A 160 -2.17 17.48 11.85
N GLY A 161 -3.14 16.65 11.45
CA GLY A 161 -2.89 15.30 10.95
C GLY A 161 -2.82 15.18 9.42
N LEU A 162 -2.13 14.13 8.94
CA LEU A 162 -2.14 13.73 7.53
C LEU A 162 -3.57 13.40 7.05
N LEU A 163 -4.38 12.82 7.93
CA LEU A 163 -5.76 12.48 7.60
C LEU A 163 -6.63 13.73 7.50
N ALA A 164 -6.49 14.67 8.43
CA ALA A 164 -7.14 15.97 8.33
C ALA A 164 -6.74 16.71 7.03
N TRP A 165 -5.47 16.67 6.64
CA TRP A 165 -5.01 17.21 5.36
C TRP A 165 -5.65 16.50 4.15
N LEU A 166 -5.71 15.16 4.14
CA LEU A 166 -6.36 14.39 3.07
C LEU A 166 -7.86 14.66 2.98
N LEU A 167 -8.56 14.71 4.12
CA LEU A 167 -10.00 14.99 4.17
C LEU A 167 -10.31 16.41 3.68
N ARG A 168 -9.45 17.39 3.98
CA ARG A 168 -9.54 18.75 3.44
C ARG A 168 -9.44 18.78 1.92
N LEU A 169 -8.58 17.95 1.31
CA LEU A 169 -8.52 17.83 -0.17
C LEU A 169 -9.82 17.28 -0.78
N VAL A 170 -10.53 16.44 -0.04
CA VAL A 170 -11.80 15.83 -0.47
C VAL A 170 -13.02 16.70 -0.08
N GLY A 171 -12.80 17.85 0.56
CA GLY A 171 -13.87 18.74 1.01
C GLY A 171 -14.66 18.22 2.22
N SER A 172 -14.10 17.26 2.97
CA SER A 172 -14.71 16.75 4.21
C SER A 172 -14.10 17.43 5.42
N SER A 173 -14.95 17.96 6.30
CA SER A 173 -14.59 18.65 7.55
C SER A 173 -14.90 17.83 8.80
N THR A 174 -15.08 16.51 8.66
CA THR A 174 -15.33 15.58 9.77
C THR A 174 -14.02 15.24 10.50
N ALA A 175 -13.45 16.20 11.22
CA ALA A 175 -12.42 15.91 12.20
C ALA A 175 -13.11 15.44 13.49
N THR A 176 -13.13 14.13 13.74
CA THR A 176 -13.46 13.59 15.06
C THR A 176 -12.42 14.12 16.04
N ARG A 177 -12.83 15.06 16.90
CA ARG A 177 -11.96 15.61 17.95
C ARG A 177 -11.91 14.61 19.10
N VAL A 178 -10.91 13.75 19.10
CA VAL A 178 -10.57 12.95 20.28
C VAL A 178 -9.93 13.91 21.29
N PRO A 179 -10.38 13.94 22.56
CA PRO A 179 -9.79 14.80 23.57
C PRO A 179 -8.33 14.41 23.85
N VAL A 180 -7.53 15.37 24.29
CA VAL A 180 -6.15 15.12 24.74
C VAL A 180 -6.20 14.24 25.97
N GLU A 181 -5.39 13.18 25.98
CA GLU A 181 -5.35 12.21 27.07
C GLU A 181 -4.22 12.60 28.05
N PRO A 182 -4.55 13.08 29.26
CA PRO A 182 -3.55 13.61 30.19
C PRO A 182 -2.63 12.51 30.75
N THR A 183 -3.11 11.27 30.82
CA THR A 183 -2.32 10.13 31.34
C THR A 183 -1.14 9.76 30.45
N LEU A 184 -1.14 10.16 29.17
CA LEU A 184 0.02 10.03 28.27
C LEU A 184 1.25 10.78 28.80
N ALA A 185 1.06 11.90 29.51
CA ALA A 185 2.17 12.67 30.05
C ALA A 185 2.90 11.96 31.20
N ALA A 186 2.19 11.08 31.92
CA ALA A 186 2.70 10.43 33.12
C ALA A 186 3.25 9.02 32.88
N GLU A 187 2.81 8.36 31.81
CA GLU A 187 3.04 6.92 31.58
C GLU A 187 4.03 6.61 30.44
N GLY A 188 5.09 7.41 30.32
CA GLY A 188 6.20 7.11 29.42
C GLY A 188 7.12 6.00 29.92
N ALA A 189 8.23 5.79 29.22
CA ALA A 189 9.20 4.76 29.55
C ALA A 189 10.63 5.18 29.17
N LEU A 190 11.62 4.52 29.77
CA LEU A 190 13.03 4.65 29.45
C LEU A 190 13.50 6.13 29.49
N TRP A 191 13.95 6.69 28.37
CA TRP A 191 14.43 8.08 28.26
C TRP A 191 13.34 9.06 27.80
N PHE A 192 12.10 8.60 27.57
CA PHE A 192 10.95 9.41 27.17
C PHE A 192 9.83 9.26 28.22
N PRO A 193 9.94 9.93 29.38
CA PRO A 193 8.96 9.82 30.47
C PRO A 193 7.62 10.46 30.13
N ASP A 194 7.61 11.45 29.24
CA ASP A 194 6.41 12.14 28.74
C ASP A 194 6.19 11.74 27.28
N LEU A 195 5.03 11.12 26.99
CA LEU A 195 4.68 10.69 25.62
C LEU A 195 4.08 11.82 24.76
N LEU A 196 3.69 12.94 25.37
CA LEU A 196 3.20 14.14 24.69
C LEU A 196 4.36 14.99 24.17
N ALA A 197 5.48 15.00 24.89
CA ALA A 197 6.69 15.72 24.50
C ALA A 197 7.42 15.05 23.33
N GLY A 198 8.18 15.86 22.59
CA GLY A 198 9.15 15.38 21.61
C GLY A 198 10.38 14.76 22.29
N ASP A 199 11.00 13.79 21.63
CA ASP A 199 12.25 13.21 22.12
C ASP A 199 13.45 14.14 21.90
N ALA A 200 13.88 14.81 22.96
CA ALA A 200 15.04 15.71 22.95
C ALA A 200 16.36 15.01 22.57
N THR A 201 16.46 13.70 22.76
CA THR A 201 17.69 12.94 22.42
C THR A 201 17.80 12.61 20.93
N GLY A 202 16.69 12.72 20.18
CA GLY A 202 16.62 12.33 18.76
C GLY A 202 16.70 10.82 18.51
N VAL A 203 16.71 9.99 19.56
CA VAL A 203 16.81 8.53 19.43
C VAL A 203 15.53 7.95 18.83
N LEU A 204 14.34 8.37 19.27
CA LEU A 204 13.05 7.92 18.71
C LEU A 204 12.91 8.27 17.23
N PRO A 205 13.14 9.53 16.79
CA PRO A 205 13.18 9.88 15.37
C PRO A 205 14.16 9.01 14.55
N ALA A 206 15.35 8.73 15.09
CA ALA A 206 16.32 7.86 14.43
C ALA A 206 15.84 6.41 14.32
N VAL A 207 15.28 5.86 15.40
CA VAL A 207 14.69 4.50 15.43
C VAL A 207 13.52 4.39 14.47
N LEU A 208 12.64 5.39 14.41
CA LEU A 208 11.53 5.44 13.47
C LEU A 208 12.06 5.41 12.03
N THR A 209 13.03 6.26 11.72
CA THR A 209 13.64 6.35 10.39
C THR A 209 14.26 5.02 9.98
N ALA A 210 15.04 4.41 10.86
CA ALA A 210 15.64 3.10 10.64
C ALA A 210 14.56 2.03 10.42
N SER A 211 13.48 2.05 11.20
CA SER A 211 12.36 1.11 11.10
C SER A 211 11.64 1.23 9.74
N ILE A 212 11.38 2.45 9.27
CA ILE A 212 10.75 2.69 7.96
C ILE A 212 11.69 2.27 6.82
N LEU A 213 12.97 2.65 6.89
CA LEU A 213 13.98 2.26 5.89
C LEU A 213 14.13 0.75 5.79
N LEU A 214 14.16 0.06 6.93
CA LEU A 214 14.21 -1.39 7.00
C LEU A 214 12.95 -2.01 6.37
N ASN A 215 11.77 -1.46 6.66
CA ASN A 215 10.52 -1.92 6.08
C ASN A 215 10.50 -1.80 4.55
N ILE A 216 10.95 -0.65 4.02
CA ILE A 216 11.05 -0.42 2.57
C ILE A 216 12.08 -1.39 1.97
N HIS A 217 13.25 -1.55 2.58
CA HIS A 217 14.30 -2.41 2.06
C HIS A 217 13.86 -3.88 1.97
N VAL A 218 13.15 -4.37 2.98
CA VAL A 218 12.66 -5.75 3.05
C VAL A 218 11.42 -5.96 2.17
N GLY A 219 10.47 -5.02 2.19
CA GLY A 219 9.20 -5.16 1.48
C GLY A 219 9.29 -4.93 -0.03
N TRP A 220 10.17 -4.03 -0.48
CA TRP A 220 10.24 -3.60 -1.88
C TRP A 220 11.36 -4.31 -2.62
N LYS A 221 11.04 -5.48 -3.17
CA LYS A 221 11.94 -6.27 -4.04
C LYS A 221 12.06 -5.60 -5.41
N VAL A 222 13.06 -4.73 -5.57
CA VAL A 222 13.39 -4.04 -6.83
C VAL A 222 14.74 -4.59 -7.36
N PRO A 223 14.84 -4.93 -8.67
CA PRO A 223 16.08 -5.40 -9.28
C PRO A 223 17.25 -4.41 -9.13
N ARG A 224 18.48 -4.93 -9.09
CA ARG A 224 19.70 -4.12 -9.03
C ARG A 224 19.95 -3.43 -10.39
N LEU A 225 20.81 -2.39 -10.42
CA LEU A 225 21.15 -1.70 -11.69
C LEU A 225 21.82 -2.64 -12.70
N ALA A 226 22.68 -3.52 -12.23
CA ALA A 226 23.33 -4.51 -13.09
C ALA A 226 22.29 -5.42 -13.75
N GLU A 227 21.33 -5.93 -12.98
CA GLU A 227 20.24 -6.79 -13.47
C GLU A 227 19.29 -6.07 -14.44
N LEU A 228 19.24 -4.73 -14.39
CA LEU A 228 18.45 -3.92 -15.33
C LEU A 228 19.06 -3.82 -16.72
N ALA A 229 20.38 -4.00 -16.85
CA ALA A 229 21.05 -4.01 -18.15
C ALA A 229 20.63 -5.24 -18.99
N ASP A 230 20.33 -6.36 -18.33
CA ASP A 230 19.97 -7.63 -18.98
C ASP A 230 18.46 -7.75 -19.30
N LEU A 231 17.64 -6.81 -18.81
CA LEU A 231 16.18 -6.86 -18.94
C LEU A 231 15.70 -6.37 -20.33
N PRO A 232 14.63 -6.95 -20.89
CA PRO A 232 14.06 -6.50 -22.15
C PRO A 232 13.61 -5.02 -22.06
N ARG A 233 13.97 -4.20 -23.06
CA ARG A 233 13.65 -2.76 -23.11
C ARG A 233 12.17 -2.42 -22.86
N ALA A 234 11.26 -3.33 -23.20
CA ALA A 234 9.82 -3.16 -22.98
C ALA A 234 9.40 -3.17 -21.50
N GLN A 235 10.17 -3.82 -20.63
CA GLN A 235 9.87 -3.91 -19.19
C GLN A 235 10.67 -2.90 -18.35
N LEU A 236 11.76 -2.35 -18.92
CA LEU A 236 12.63 -1.37 -18.29
C LEU A 236 11.90 -0.16 -17.66
N PRO A 237 10.96 0.54 -18.32
CA PRO A 237 10.34 1.74 -17.73
C PRO A 237 9.58 1.43 -16.44
N LYS A 238 8.94 0.24 -16.35
CA LYS A 238 8.23 -0.19 -15.15
C LYS A 238 9.19 -0.40 -13.98
N HIS A 239 10.31 -1.07 -14.21
CA HIS A 239 11.28 -1.33 -13.15
C HIS A 239 12.04 -0.08 -12.74
N LEU A 240 12.34 0.82 -13.68
CA LEU A 240 12.89 2.15 -13.38
C LEU A 240 11.90 2.97 -12.55
N PHE A 241 10.62 3.01 -12.92
CA PHE A 241 9.59 3.70 -12.13
C PHE A 241 9.52 3.16 -10.69
N LEU A 242 9.48 1.83 -10.52
CA LEU A 242 9.47 1.19 -9.19
C LEU A 242 10.73 1.52 -8.38
N ARG A 243 11.89 1.61 -9.05
CA ARG A 243 13.15 2.00 -8.41
C ARG A 243 13.13 3.46 -7.97
N THR A 244 12.72 4.37 -8.84
CA THR A 244 12.58 5.80 -8.53
C THR A 244 11.61 6.00 -7.38
N LEU A 245 10.49 5.28 -7.39
CA LEU A 245 9.50 5.31 -6.31
C LEU A 245 10.09 4.81 -4.98
N ARG A 246 10.89 3.72 -5.02
CA ARG A 246 11.60 3.21 -3.83
C ARG A 246 12.60 4.25 -3.28
N THR A 247 13.42 4.85 -4.14
CA THR A 247 14.41 5.85 -3.70
C THR A 247 13.73 7.11 -3.17
N PHE A 248 12.64 7.53 -3.81
CA PHE A 248 11.82 8.63 -3.32
C PHE A 248 11.25 8.32 -1.92
N ALA A 249 10.68 7.13 -1.71
CA ALA A 249 10.18 6.72 -0.41
C ALA A 249 11.28 6.66 0.67
N GLN A 250 12.51 6.28 0.32
CA GLN A 250 13.65 6.30 1.24
C GLN A 250 14.06 7.73 1.62
N LEU A 251 14.10 8.65 0.66
CA LEU A 251 14.36 10.07 0.93
C LEU A 251 13.25 10.69 1.79
N MET A 252 11.99 10.32 1.55
CA MET A 252 10.87 10.73 2.39
C MET A 252 10.99 10.17 3.80
N ALA A 253 11.44 8.93 3.98
CA ALA A 253 11.68 8.38 5.32
C ALA A 253 12.73 9.16 6.10
N LEU A 254 13.83 9.57 5.44
CA LEU A 254 14.86 10.43 6.03
C LEU A 254 14.29 11.83 6.38
N ASN A 255 13.50 12.40 5.48
CA ASN A 255 12.85 13.69 5.71
C ASN A 255 11.84 13.63 6.87
N VAL A 256 11.07 12.55 6.98
CA VAL A 256 10.17 12.30 8.13
C VAL A 256 10.98 12.27 9.42
N GLY A 257 12.07 11.51 9.47
CA GLY A 257 12.95 11.46 10.65
C GLY A 257 13.45 12.82 11.10
N LEU A 258 14.02 13.57 10.16
CA LEU A 258 14.50 14.93 10.43
C LEU A 258 13.36 15.86 10.87
N SER A 259 12.21 15.79 10.21
CA SER A 259 11.06 16.64 10.54
C SER A 259 10.50 16.30 11.92
N THR A 260 10.43 15.02 12.28
CA THR A 260 9.95 14.60 13.61
C THR A 260 10.83 15.10 14.74
N TYR A 261 12.13 15.24 14.50
CA TYR A 261 13.07 15.84 15.44
C TYR A 261 12.91 17.36 15.52
N LEU A 262 12.86 18.06 14.36
CA LEU A 262 12.77 19.52 14.33
C LEU A 262 11.44 20.08 14.84
N TYR A 263 10.33 19.37 14.60
CA TYR A 263 8.99 19.79 15.04
C TYR A 263 8.59 19.18 16.40
N GLU A 264 9.52 18.55 17.12
CA GLU A 264 9.29 17.95 18.43
C GLU A 264 8.02 17.10 18.48
N THR A 265 7.83 16.23 17.48
CA THR A 265 6.59 15.46 17.36
C THR A 265 6.41 14.53 18.56
N PRO A 266 5.17 14.34 19.06
CA PRO A 266 4.93 13.56 20.28
C PRO A 266 5.51 12.16 20.23
N ALA A 267 6.21 11.75 21.30
CA ALA A 267 6.84 10.44 21.40
C ALA A 267 5.83 9.28 21.25
N ALA A 268 4.58 9.44 21.70
CA ALA A 268 3.49 8.47 21.48
C ALA A 268 3.34 8.06 20.01
N LEU A 269 3.38 9.06 19.12
CA LEU A 269 3.18 8.90 17.69
C LEU A 269 4.36 8.17 17.05
N LEU A 270 5.58 8.55 17.44
CA LEU A 270 6.82 7.93 16.97
C LEU A 270 6.89 6.47 17.41
N LEU A 271 6.54 6.19 18.66
CA LEU A 271 6.51 4.86 19.24
C LEU A 271 5.53 3.93 18.52
N TYR A 272 4.30 4.41 18.29
CA TYR A 272 3.32 3.68 17.49
C TYR A 272 3.90 3.39 16.11
N TRP A 273 4.34 4.41 15.37
CA TRP A 273 4.77 4.25 13.99
C TRP A 273 6.01 3.35 13.83
N ALA A 274 6.98 3.45 14.74
CA ALA A 274 8.18 2.62 14.74
C ALA A 274 7.82 1.15 15.00
N THR A 275 7.09 0.86 16.07
CA THR A 275 6.64 -0.51 16.41
C THR A 275 5.83 -1.10 15.25
N SER A 276 4.93 -0.29 14.74
CA SER A 276 4.05 -0.61 13.64
C SER A 276 4.86 -1.02 12.39
N SER A 277 5.85 -0.22 11.99
CA SER A 277 6.76 -0.54 10.87
C SER A 277 7.60 -1.81 11.11
N ASN A 278 8.05 -2.03 12.34
CA ASN A 278 8.84 -3.21 12.70
C ASN A 278 8.02 -4.50 12.62
N ILE A 279 6.78 -4.48 13.12
CA ILE A 279 5.86 -5.63 13.00
C ILE A 279 5.58 -5.94 11.53
N ALA A 280 5.32 -4.92 10.69
CA ALA A 280 5.14 -5.13 9.25
C ALA A 280 6.38 -5.76 8.59
N THR A 281 7.58 -5.35 9.01
CA THR A 281 8.84 -5.90 8.52
C THR A 281 8.98 -7.37 8.91
N LEU A 282 8.68 -7.69 10.18
CA LEU A 282 8.71 -9.04 10.70
C LEU A 282 7.71 -9.95 9.97
N GLN A 283 6.47 -9.49 9.78
CA GLN A 283 5.42 -10.20 9.04
C GLN A 283 5.85 -10.45 7.59
N ASN A 284 6.43 -9.45 6.91
CA ASN A 284 6.96 -9.62 5.56
C ASN A 284 8.03 -10.72 5.48
N ARG A 285 9.01 -10.69 6.40
CA ARG A 285 10.09 -11.70 6.45
C ARG A 285 9.57 -13.09 6.79
N ALA A 286 8.72 -13.21 7.81
CA ALA A 286 8.13 -14.48 8.21
C ALA A 286 7.34 -15.10 7.05
N LEU A 287 6.48 -14.32 6.39
CA LEU A 287 5.71 -14.79 5.25
C LEU A 287 6.57 -15.11 4.02
N ASP A 288 7.71 -14.44 3.82
CA ASP A 288 8.65 -14.77 2.73
C ASP A 288 9.39 -16.09 2.98
N ARG A 289 9.56 -16.50 4.24
CA ARG A 289 10.15 -17.79 4.60
C ARG A 289 9.16 -18.94 4.50
N VAL A 290 7.90 -18.68 4.84
CA VAL A 290 6.84 -19.70 4.87
C VAL A 290 6.15 -19.88 3.50
N MET A 291 6.05 -18.83 2.67
CA MET A 291 5.29 -18.83 1.41
C MET A 291 6.11 -18.47 0.17
#